data_AF-A0AA86VU69-F1
#
_entry.id   AF-A0AA86VU69-F1
#
_cell.length_a   1.000
_cell.length_b   1.000
_cell.length_c   1.000
_cell.angle_alpha   90.00
_cell.angle_beta   90.00
_cell.angle_gamma   90.00
#
_symmetry.space_group_name_H-M   'P 1'
#
loop_
_entity.id
_entity.type
_entity.pdbx_description
1 polymer ?
#
loop_
_entity_poly.entity_id
_entity_poly.type
_entity_poly.pdbx_seq_one_letter_code
_entity_poly.pdbx_strand_id
1 'polypeptide(L)'
;MNQIKARWSNNFHQLQVGINQGCNLSTILYCGFSNQIMEKTQAAKDQNGNSYKFALGFIDDMVVITTPDKIQQTINETIALYKEMHLEVNTEKCECTHPNFFNKSGIVNFLGQDFGKIAKPLAKQITDNLKKKFDGYAKLDIPNKDKLLLFCQCIVIACNYGPLIDVAEHCAENKQLYQKIDKQLMADMEEILHSNASSDALQQFAFDFKCQGGLGIILPGAYYGLR
;
A
#
# COMPACT_ATOMS: atom_id res chain seq x y z
N MET A 1 -11.50 43.70 -14.63
CA MET A 1 -11.19 42.48 -13.85
C MET A 1 -10.45 41.52 -14.75
N ASN A 2 -9.15 41.32 -14.53
CA ASN A 2 -8.38 40.33 -15.29
C ASN A 2 -8.80 38.93 -14.83
N GLN A 3 -9.53 38.21 -15.68
CA GLN A 3 -9.81 36.80 -15.44
C GLN A 3 -8.50 36.02 -15.48
N ILE A 4 -8.13 35.44 -14.34
CA ILE A 4 -7.02 34.50 -14.26
C ILE A 4 -7.45 33.25 -15.03
N LYS A 5 -6.98 33.11 -16.27
CA LYS A 5 -7.16 31.88 -17.06
C LYS A 5 -6.13 30.86 -16.61
N ALA A 6 -6.60 29.70 -16.12
CA ALA A 6 -5.71 28.59 -15.82
C ALA A 6 -4.93 28.17 -17.07
N ARG A 7 -3.62 27.90 -16.92
CA ARG A 7 -2.64 27.70 -18.00
C ARG A 7 -3.03 26.63 -19.05
N TRP A 8 -3.91 25.68 -18.68
CA TRP A 8 -4.37 24.59 -19.53
C TRP A 8 -5.88 24.62 -19.84
N SER A 9 -6.57 25.71 -19.51
CA SER A 9 -8.02 25.85 -19.72
C SER A 9 -8.47 25.69 -21.17
N ASN A 10 -7.61 26.00 -22.13
CA ASN A 10 -7.93 25.87 -23.56
C ASN A 10 -8.00 24.40 -24.03
N ASN A 11 -7.44 23.44 -23.27
CA ASN A 11 -7.45 22.02 -23.61
C ASN A 11 -8.60 21.25 -22.94
N PHE A 12 -9.36 21.90 -22.04
CA PHE A 12 -10.48 21.24 -21.34
C PHE A 12 -11.58 20.78 -22.31
N HIS A 13 -11.77 21.48 -23.43
CA HIS A 13 -12.75 21.12 -24.45
C HIS A 13 -12.42 19.79 -25.19
N GLN A 14 -11.22 19.24 -25.00
CA GLN A 14 -10.82 17.95 -25.59
C GLN A 14 -11.07 16.76 -24.65
N LEU A 15 -11.30 17.00 -23.36
CA LEU A 15 -11.64 15.95 -22.39
C LEU A 15 -13.15 15.68 -22.46
N GLN A 16 -13.55 14.73 -23.31
CA GLN A 16 -14.97 14.33 -23.41
C GLN A 16 -15.41 13.47 -22.22
N VAL A 17 -14.50 12.68 -21.63
CA VAL A 17 -14.77 11.83 -20.46
C VAL A 17 -13.49 11.75 -19.60
N GLY A 18 -13.65 11.75 -18.28
CA GLY A 18 -12.56 11.53 -17.33
C GLY A 18 -12.20 12.76 -16.50
N ILE A 19 -11.53 12.52 -15.37
CA ILE A 19 -11.03 13.57 -14.48
C ILE A 19 -9.50 13.59 -14.58
N ASN A 20 -8.91 14.77 -14.72
CA ASN A 20 -7.47 14.90 -14.94
C ASN A 20 -6.67 14.39 -13.72
N GLN A 21 -5.72 13.48 -13.97
CA GLN A 21 -4.82 12.96 -12.96
C GLN A 21 -3.84 14.06 -12.51
N GLY A 22 -3.66 14.21 -11.19
CA GLY A 22 -2.85 15.28 -10.60
C GLY A 22 -3.61 16.57 -10.30
N CYS A 23 -4.91 16.63 -10.59
CA CYS A 23 -5.78 17.68 -10.04
C CYS A 23 -6.11 17.36 -8.58
N ASN A 24 -5.92 18.30 -7.65
CA ASN A 24 -6.21 18.07 -6.22
C ASN A 24 -7.66 17.67 -5.93
N LEU A 25 -8.60 17.98 -6.83
CA LEU A 25 -10.01 17.62 -6.68
C LEU A 25 -10.37 16.29 -7.34
N SER A 26 -9.49 15.69 -8.15
CA SER A 26 -9.85 14.52 -8.95
C SER A 26 -10.21 13.31 -8.10
N THR A 27 -9.42 13.05 -7.06
CA THR A 27 -9.66 11.95 -6.13
C THR A 27 -10.95 12.13 -5.35
N ILE A 28 -11.25 13.34 -4.89
CA ILE A 28 -12.50 13.61 -4.14
C ILE A 28 -13.72 13.37 -5.03
N LEU A 29 -13.69 13.87 -6.27
CA LEU A 29 -14.77 13.67 -7.23
C LEU A 29 -14.96 12.18 -7.53
N TYR A 30 -13.87 11.47 -7.80
CA TYR A 30 -13.89 10.03 -8.02
C TYR A 30 -14.46 9.26 -6.81
N CYS A 31 -13.99 9.57 -5.59
CA CYS A 31 -14.49 8.95 -4.37
C CYS A 31 -15.99 9.21 -4.15
N GLY A 32 -16.49 10.39 -4.52
CA GLY A 32 -17.93 10.69 -4.49
C GLY A 32 -18.74 9.72 -5.35
N PHE A 33 -18.23 9.35 -6.53
CA PHE A 33 -18.87 8.35 -7.39
C PHE A 33 -18.68 6.93 -6.87
N SER A 34 -17.46 6.53 -6.51
CA SER A 34 -17.17 5.16 -6.03
C SER A 34 -17.92 4.82 -4.74
N ASN A 35 -18.11 5.80 -3.85
CA ASN A 35 -18.86 5.59 -2.61
C ASN A 35 -20.30 5.17 -2.88
N GLN A 36 -20.95 5.69 -3.93
CA GLN A 36 -22.31 5.26 -4.30
C GLN A 36 -22.34 3.80 -4.73
N ILE A 37 -21.33 3.34 -5.49
CA ILE A 37 -21.20 1.92 -5.87
C ILE A 37 -21.01 1.06 -4.64
N MET A 38 -20.14 1.47 -3.72
CA MET A 38 -19.88 0.75 -2.47
C MET A 38 -21.14 0.65 -1.61
N GLU A 39 -21.85 1.76 -1.39
CA GLU A 39 -23.09 1.80 -0.62
C GLU A 39 -24.16 0.89 -1.22
N LYS A 40 -24.38 0.96 -2.54
CA LYS A 40 -25.33 0.09 -3.24
C LYS A 40 -24.92 -1.38 -3.17
N THR A 41 -23.62 -1.66 -3.28
CA THR A 41 -23.09 -3.03 -3.15
C THR A 41 -23.36 -3.61 -1.77
N GLN A 42 -23.14 -2.82 -0.71
CA GLN A 42 -23.38 -3.25 0.68
C GLN A 42 -24.86 -3.29 1.07
N ALA A 43 -25.71 -2.51 0.42
CA ALA A 43 -27.15 -2.45 0.70
C ALA A 43 -27.91 -3.72 0.27
N ALA A 44 -27.29 -4.60 -0.52
CA ALA A 44 -27.90 -5.84 -0.96
C ALA A 44 -28.20 -6.77 0.22
N LYS A 45 -29.46 -7.18 0.33
CA LYS A 45 -29.96 -8.09 1.38
C LYS A 45 -30.39 -9.43 0.81
N ASP A 46 -30.27 -10.48 1.60
CA ASP A 46 -30.83 -11.78 1.27
C ASP A 46 -32.37 -11.78 1.43
N GLN A 47 -33.00 -12.92 1.15
CA GLN A 47 -34.46 -13.09 1.28
C GLN A 47 -34.96 -12.90 2.72
N ASN A 48 -34.08 -13.01 3.71
CA ASN A 48 -34.37 -12.84 5.13
C ASN A 48 -34.04 -11.42 5.63
N GLY A 49 -33.60 -10.52 4.75
CA GLY A 49 -33.24 -9.14 5.10
C GLY A 49 -31.85 -8.97 5.72
N ASN A 50 -31.02 -10.01 5.73
CA ASN A 50 -29.65 -9.96 6.24
C ASN A 50 -28.69 -9.44 5.16
N SER A 51 -27.71 -8.63 5.56
CA SER A 51 -26.62 -8.29 4.65
C SER A 51 -25.73 -9.51 4.45
N TYR A 52 -25.44 -9.82 3.18
CA TYR A 52 -24.53 -10.90 2.80
C TYR A 52 -23.28 -10.37 2.08
N LYS A 53 -23.13 -9.03 1.99
CA LYS A 53 -22.02 -8.36 1.33
C LYS A 53 -21.42 -7.29 2.21
N PHE A 54 -20.09 -7.17 2.14
CA PHE A 54 -19.35 -6.04 2.65
C PHE A 54 -18.35 -5.59 1.59
N ALA A 55 -18.28 -4.28 1.33
CA ALA A 55 -17.38 -3.73 0.31
C ALA A 55 -16.36 -2.79 0.96
N LEU A 56 -15.09 -2.95 0.63
CA LEU A 56 -14.02 -2.05 1.04
C LEU A 56 -13.39 -1.48 -0.23
N GLY A 57 -13.23 -0.16 -0.30
CA GLY A 57 -12.66 0.51 -1.47
C GLY A 57 -11.49 1.43 -1.10
N PHE A 58 -10.51 1.50 -1.99
CA PHE A 58 -9.42 2.46 -1.97
C PHE A 58 -9.20 2.97 -3.40
N ILE A 59 -9.70 4.17 -3.69
CA ILE A 59 -9.72 4.72 -5.05
C ILE A 59 -10.40 3.69 -6.00
N ASP A 60 -9.72 3.20 -7.02
CA ASP A 60 -10.24 2.29 -8.04
C ASP A 60 -10.19 0.81 -7.64
N ASP A 61 -9.41 0.47 -6.62
CA ASP A 61 -9.40 -0.88 -6.07
C ASP A 61 -10.57 -1.07 -5.10
N MET A 62 -11.39 -2.10 -5.34
CA MET A 62 -12.48 -2.49 -4.45
C MET A 62 -12.48 -3.99 -4.20
N VAL A 63 -12.61 -4.36 -2.93
CA VAL A 63 -12.82 -5.75 -2.49
C VAL A 63 -14.23 -5.90 -1.98
N VAL A 64 -14.92 -6.94 -2.45
CA VAL A 64 -16.25 -7.32 -1.97
C VAL A 64 -16.17 -8.67 -1.29
N ILE A 65 -16.46 -8.68 0.01
CA ILE A 65 -16.61 -9.86 0.84
C ILE A 65 -18.06 -10.31 0.72
N THR A 66 -18.27 -11.59 0.41
CA THR A 66 -19.61 -12.19 0.23
C THR A 66 -19.61 -13.63 0.69
N THR A 67 -20.80 -14.21 0.90
CA THR A 67 -20.92 -15.65 1.15
C THR A 67 -20.57 -16.48 -0.11
N PRO A 68 -20.02 -17.70 0.04
CA PRO A 68 -19.56 -18.51 -1.09
C PRO A 68 -20.61 -18.84 -2.14
N ASP A 69 -21.86 -19.06 -1.72
CA ASP A 69 -23.01 -19.36 -2.58
C ASP A 69 -23.46 -18.16 -3.42
N LYS A 70 -23.02 -16.94 -3.06
CA LYS A 70 -23.41 -15.68 -3.70
C LYS A 70 -22.34 -15.07 -4.58
N ILE A 71 -21.15 -15.67 -4.70
CA ILE A 71 -20.00 -15.07 -5.41
C ILE A 71 -20.35 -14.63 -6.84
N GLN A 72 -20.95 -15.51 -7.64
CA GLN A 72 -21.30 -15.19 -9.03
C GLN A 72 -22.36 -14.07 -9.12
N GLN A 73 -23.35 -14.09 -8.22
CA GLN A 73 -24.37 -13.04 -8.12
C GLN A 73 -23.71 -11.71 -7.75
N THR A 74 -22.85 -11.71 -6.73
CA THR A 74 -22.10 -10.55 -6.26
C THR A 74 -21.25 -9.94 -7.37
N ILE A 75 -20.52 -10.75 -8.13
CA ILE A 75 -19.74 -10.30 -9.29
C ILE A 75 -20.64 -9.59 -10.31
N ASN A 76 -21.73 -10.24 -10.73
CA ASN A 76 -22.60 -9.71 -11.78
C ASN A 76 -23.28 -8.41 -11.38
N GLU A 77 -23.82 -8.35 -10.15
CA GLU A 77 -24.46 -7.15 -9.61
C GLU A 77 -23.46 -6.01 -9.46
N THR A 78 -22.25 -6.29 -8.99
CA THR A 78 -21.21 -5.27 -8.85
C THR A 78 -20.80 -4.70 -10.22
N ILE A 79 -20.54 -5.57 -11.21
CA ILE A 79 -20.23 -5.13 -12.58
C ILE A 79 -21.38 -4.31 -13.18
N ALA A 80 -22.63 -4.71 -12.93
CA ALA A 80 -23.79 -3.96 -13.38
C ALA A 80 -23.85 -2.56 -12.75
N LEU A 81 -23.56 -2.43 -11.46
CA LEU A 81 -23.49 -1.13 -10.77
C LEU A 81 -22.41 -0.20 -11.36
N TYR A 82 -21.22 -0.73 -11.69
CA TYR A 82 -20.21 0.06 -12.40
C TYR A 82 -20.70 0.52 -13.77
N LYS A 83 -21.36 -0.36 -14.53
CA LYS A 83 -21.93 -0.01 -15.84
C LYS A 83 -23.05 1.02 -15.77
N GLU A 84 -23.90 0.97 -14.74
CA GLU A 84 -24.92 2.00 -14.47
C GLU A 84 -24.30 3.40 -14.29
N MET A 85 -23.08 3.45 -13.77
CA MET A 85 -22.32 4.69 -13.59
C MET A 85 -21.41 5.01 -14.79
N HIS A 86 -21.59 4.32 -15.92
CA HIS A 86 -20.76 4.46 -17.12
C HIS A 86 -19.27 4.20 -16.88
N LEU A 87 -18.95 3.31 -15.95
CA LEU A 87 -17.60 2.84 -15.67
C LEU A 87 -17.43 1.40 -16.17
N GLU A 88 -16.20 1.09 -16.58
CA GLU A 88 -15.81 -0.26 -17.01
C GLU A 88 -14.95 -0.93 -15.94
N VAL A 89 -15.26 -2.19 -15.65
CA VAL A 89 -14.44 -3.02 -14.76
C VAL A 89 -13.41 -3.76 -15.58
N ASN A 90 -12.13 -3.61 -15.24
CA ASN A 90 -11.07 -4.39 -15.85
C ASN A 90 -11.08 -5.82 -15.28
N THR A 91 -11.82 -6.71 -15.94
CA THR A 91 -11.99 -8.10 -15.51
C THR A 91 -10.71 -8.92 -15.53
N GLU A 92 -9.69 -8.50 -16.28
CA GLU A 92 -8.39 -9.18 -16.32
C GLU A 92 -7.60 -9.01 -15.01
N LYS A 93 -7.85 -7.90 -14.30
CA LYS A 93 -7.26 -7.62 -12.98
C LYS A 93 -8.10 -8.11 -11.82
N CYS A 94 -9.34 -8.54 -12.07
CA CYS A 94 -10.18 -9.07 -11.01
C CYS A 94 -9.63 -10.41 -10.51
N GLU A 95 -9.73 -10.61 -9.19
CA GLU A 95 -9.28 -11.83 -8.53
C GLU A 95 -10.39 -12.34 -7.60
N CYS A 96 -10.41 -13.65 -7.36
CA CYS A 96 -11.34 -14.27 -6.42
C CYS A 96 -10.62 -15.33 -5.58
N THR A 97 -10.97 -15.37 -4.29
CA THR A 97 -10.49 -16.44 -3.40
C THR A 97 -11.11 -17.80 -3.74
N HIS A 98 -12.24 -17.82 -4.45
CA HIS A 98 -12.89 -19.06 -4.87
C HIS A 98 -12.35 -19.51 -6.23
N PRO A 99 -11.79 -20.74 -6.35
CA PRO A 99 -10.96 -21.17 -7.49
C PRO A 99 -11.68 -21.24 -8.84
N ASN A 100 -13.02 -21.21 -8.83
CA ASN A 100 -13.85 -21.24 -10.03
C ASN A 100 -14.13 -19.85 -10.64
N PHE A 101 -13.69 -18.77 -9.98
CA PHE A 101 -13.90 -17.39 -10.42
C PHE A 101 -12.56 -16.67 -10.53
N PHE A 102 -12.47 -15.68 -11.44
CA PHE A 102 -11.34 -14.80 -11.74
C PHE A 102 -9.98 -15.15 -11.09
N ASN A 103 -9.02 -15.58 -11.91
CA ASN A 103 -7.70 -16.09 -11.51
C ASN A 103 -7.77 -17.33 -10.58
N LYS A 104 -7.32 -18.49 -11.08
CA LYS A 104 -7.36 -19.79 -10.36
C LYS A 104 -6.36 -19.90 -9.20
N SER A 105 -5.73 -18.80 -8.80
CA SER A 105 -4.77 -18.75 -7.70
C SER A 105 -5.44 -18.98 -6.34
N GLY A 106 -6.74 -18.66 -6.22
CA GLY A 106 -7.47 -18.65 -4.95
C GLY A 106 -6.99 -17.56 -3.99
N ILE A 107 -6.34 -16.52 -4.51
CA ILE A 107 -5.74 -15.42 -3.75
C ILE A 107 -6.24 -14.11 -4.33
N VAL A 108 -6.51 -13.14 -3.46
CA VAL A 108 -6.79 -11.75 -3.83
C VAL A 108 -5.70 -10.87 -3.24
N ASN A 109 -5.03 -10.04 -4.04
CA ASN A 109 -4.15 -8.99 -3.55
C ASN A 109 -4.93 -7.67 -3.41
N PHE A 110 -4.87 -7.04 -2.24
CA PHE A 110 -5.45 -5.72 -2.03
C PHE A 110 -4.50 -4.84 -1.22
N LEU A 111 -4.12 -3.69 -1.79
CA LEU A 111 -3.15 -2.75 -1.22
C LEU A 111 -1.81 -3.41 -0.81
N GLY A 112 -1.37 -4.42 -1.58
CA GLY A 112 -0.15 -5.19 -1.31
C GLY A 112 -0.31 -6.34 -0.32
N GLN A 113 -1.51 -6.58 0.20
CA GLN A 113 -1.80 -7.69 1.11
C GLN A 113 -2.48 -8.84 0.38
N ASP A 114 -1.95 -10.06 0.52
CA ASP A 114 -2.56 -11.27 -0.05
C ASP A 114 -3.61 -11.86 0.91
N PHE A 115 -4.82 -12.08 0.41
CA PHE A 115 -5.97 -12.70 1.09
C PHE A 115 -6.30 -14.06 0.45
N GLY A 116 -6.69 -15.07 1.24
CA GLY A 116 -7.00 -16.44 0.76
C GLY A 116 -5.93 -17.50 1.05
N LYS A 117 -4.85 -17.13 1.74
CA LYS A 117 -3.85 -18.02 2.37
C LYS A 117 -3.63 -17.56 3.82
N ILE A 118 -2.80 -18.28 4.59
CA ILE A 118 -2.18 -17.70 5.79
C ILE A 118 -1.56 -16.36 5.36
N ALA A 119 -2.02 -15.26 5.96
CA ALA A 119 -1.66 -13.92 5.57
C ALA A 119 -0.13 -13.78 5.59
N LYS A 120 0.48 -13.55 4.43
CA LYS A 120 1.90 -13.22 4.39
C LYS A 120 2.05 -11.77 4.85
N PRO A 121 3.02 -11.45 5.73
CA PRO A 121 3.20 -10.09 6.20
C PRO A 121 3.56 -9.17 5.04
N LEU A 122 2.93 -7.99 4.98
CA LEU A 122 3.22 -6.97 3.98
C LEU A 122 4.70 -6.55 4.03
N ALA A 123 5.30 -6.69 5.22
CA ALA A 123 6.73 -6.62 5.48
C ALA A 123 7.58 -7.31 4.41
N LYS A 124 7.20 -8.52 3.99
CA LYS A 124 8.02 -9.34 3.08
C LYS A 124 8.04 -8.74 1.68
N GLN A 125 6.89 -8.31 1.17
CA GLN A 125 6.79 -7.65 -0.12
C GLN A 125 7.48 -6.29 -0.11
N ILE A 126 7.30 -5.52 0.97
CA ILE A 126 8.02 -4.25 1.18
C ILE A 126 9.53 -4.50 1.19
N THR A 127 10.00 -5.51 1.92
CA THR A 127 11.44 -5.84 2.01
C THR A 127 12.03 -6.20 0.66
N ASP A 128 11.37 -7.08 -0.11
CA ASP A 128 11.87 -7.51 -1.41
C ASP A 128 11.90 -6.33 -2.42
N ASN A 129 10.91 -5.45 -2.36
CA ASN A 129 10.86 -4.25 -3.20
C ASN A 129 11.86 -3.17 -2.76
N LEU A 130 12.07 -3.02 -1.45
CA LEU A 130 13.04 -2.07 -0.91
C LEU A 130 14.47 -2.52 -1.14
N LYS A 131 14.75 -3.83 -1.09
CA LYS A 131 16.07 -4.38 -1.44
C LYS A 131 16.46 -4.03 -2.88
N LYS A 132 15.55 -4.25 -3.83
CA LYS A 132 15.77 -3.86 -5.24
C LYS A 132 16.03 -2.37 -5.40
N LYS A 133 15.37 -1.53 -4.60
CA LYS A 133 15.57 -0.08 -4.62
C LYS A 133 16.91 0.29 -3.97
N PHE A 134 17.25 -0.32 -2.86
CA PHE A 134 18.48 -0.06 -2.11
C PHE A 134 19.74 -0.42 -2.91
N ASP A 135 19.74 -1.57 -3.59
CA ASP A 135 20.82 -1.98 -4.49
C ASP A 135 21.10 -0.96 -5.61
N GLY A 136 20.08 -0.19 -6.00
CA GLY A 136 20.20 0.92 -6.95
C GLY A 136 20.81 2.18 -6.32
N TYR A 137 20.43 2.51 -5.09
CA TYR A 137 20.91 3.71 -4.38
C TYR A 137 22.36 3.60 -3.92
N ALA A 138 22.80 2.43 -3.45
CA ALA A 138 24.18 2.19 -3.03
C ALA A 138 25.17 2.49 -4.18
N LYS A 139 24.76 2.20 -5.42
CA LYS A 139 25.53 2.37 -6.65
C LYS A 139 25.55 3.79 -7.22
N LEU A 140 24.79 4.73 -6.64
CA LEU A 140 24.80 6.11 -7.11
C LEU A 140 26.13 6.79 -6.78
N ASP A 141 26.67 7.56 -7.73
CA ASP A 141 27.87 8.36 -7.53
C ASP A 141 27.51 9.72 -6.92
N ILE A 142 27.07 9.69 -5.65
CA ILE A 142 26.73 10.88 -4.86
C ILE A 142 27.46 10.83 -3.50
N PRO A 143 27.68 11.97 -2.84
CA PRO A 143 28.32 11.99 -1.53
C PRO A 143 27.60 11.10 -0.50
N ASN A 144 28.36 10.43 0.38
CA ASN A 144 27.79 9.49 1.37
C ASN A 144 26.78 10.14 2.32
N LYS A 145 26.96 11.43 2.64
CA LYS A 145 25.98 12.19 3.44
C LYS A 145 24.60 12.22 2.76
N ASP A 146 24.57 12.33 1.44
CA ASP A 146 23.34 12.45 0.66
C ASP A 146 22.72 11.07 0.47
N LYS A 147 23.55 10.02 0.31
CA LYS A 147 23.11 8.61 0.39
C LYS A 147 22.44 8.30 1.72
N LEU A 148 23.06 8.71 2.83
CA LEU A 148 22.54 8.48 4.18
C LEU A 148 21.21 9.21 4.39
N LEU A 149 21.11 10.47 3.92
CA LEU A 149 19.86 11.23 4.01
C LEU A 149 18.73 10.56 3.24
N LEU A 150 18.97 10.15 1.99
CA LEU A 150 18.01 9.44 1.14
C LEU A 150 17.60 8.11 1.76
N PHE A 151 18.56 7.36 2.31
CA PHE A 151 18.29 6.11 3.02
C PHE A 151 17.34 6.33 4.20
N CYS A 152 17.63 7.30 5.06
CA CYS A 152 16.82 7.59 6.24
C CYS A 152 15.42 8.12 5.87
N GLN A 153 15.30 8.95 4.84
CA GLN A 153 14.05 9.62 4.49
C GLN A 153 13.14 8.78 3.58
N CYS A 154 13.70 7.87 2.78
CA CYS A 154 12.92 7.12 1.81
C CYS A 154 12.81 5.63 2.17
N ILE A 155 13.89 5.01 2.63
CA ILE A 155 13.92 3.55 2.85
C ILE A 155 13.40 3.20 4.24
N VAL A 156 13.96 3.80 5.29
CA VAL A 156 13.55 3.54 6.68
C VAL A 156 12.07 3.86 6.89
N ILE A 157 11.59 4.99 6.36
CA ILE A 157 10.18 5.38 6.48
C ILE A 157 9.25 4.38 5.78
N ALA A 158 9.62 3.91 4.58
CA ALA A 158 8.83 2.92 3.86
C ALA A 158 8.76 1.58 4.61
N CYS A 159 9.85 1.15 5.25
CA CYS A 159 9.88 -0.04 6.10
C CYS A 159 8.93 0.08 7.31
N ASN A 160 8.80 1.29 7.88
CA ASN A 160 7.96 1.53 9.06
C ASN A 160 6.45 1.47 8.76
N TYR A 161 6.04 1.49 7.49
CA TYR A 161 4.64 1.30 7.13
C TYR A 161 4.14 -0.11 7.47
N GLY A 162 4.96 -1.14 7.21
CA GLY A 162 4.58 -2.54 7.43
C GLY A 162 4.09 -2.84 8.87
N PRO A 163 4.88 -2.55 9.92
CA PRO A 163 4.48 -2.78 11.31
C PRO A 163 3.18 -2.09 11.72
N LEU A 164 2.79 -1.03 11.01
CA LEU A 164 1.57 -0.29 11.30
C LEU A 164 0.31 -1.01 10.84
N ILE A 165 0.40 -1.80 9.76
CA ILE A 165 -0.75 -2.36 9.07
C ILE A 165 -0.82 -3.89 9.09
N ASP A 166 0.28 -4.58 9.40
CA ASP A 166 0.29 -6.04 9.52
C ASP A 166 -0.64 -6.51 10.64
N VAL A 167 -1.41 -7.57 10.37
CA VAL A 167 -2.38 -8.14 11.30
C VAL A 167 -1.68 -8.87 12.44
N ALA A 168 -2.11 -8.62 13.68
CA ALA A 168 -1.47 -9.06 14.91
C ALA A 168 -1.52 -10.59 15.17
N GLU A 169 -2.30 -11.36 14.42
CA GLU A 169 -2.47 -12.81 14.64
C GLU A 169 -1.17 -13.62 14.50
N HIS A 170 -0.14 -13.09 13.83
CA HIS A 170 1.16 -13.74 13.64
C HIS A 170 2.34 -12.96 14.24
N CYS A 171 2.11 -12.28 15.38
CA CYS A 171 3.10 -11.38 15.99
C CYS A 171 4.51 -11.98 16.20
N ALA A 172 4.64 -13.26 16.55
CA ALA A 172 5.96 -13.85 16.77
C ALA A 172 6.77 -14.04 15.47
N GLU A 173 6.14 -14.56 14.41
CA GLU A 173 6.80 -14.79 13.12
C GLU A 173 7.08 -13.47 12.40
N ASN A 174 6.14 -12.52 12.47
CA ASN A 174 6.29 -11.18 11.90
C ASN A 174 7.42 -10.41 12.58
N LYS A 175 7.52 -10.49 13.92
CA LYS A 175 8.59 -9.86 14.69
C LYS A 175 9.97 -10.35 14.25
N GLN A 176 10.15 -11.65 14.02
CA GLN A 176 11.43 -12.19 13.53
C GLN A 176 11.78 -11.67 12.13
N LEU A 177 10.80 -11.52 11.25
CA LEU A 177 11.02 -10.94 9.92
C LEU A 177 11.43 -9.46 10.03
N TYR A 178 10.76 -8.67 10.86
CA TYR A 178 11.13 -7.28 11.08
C TYR A 178 12.51 -7.11 11.72
N GLN A 179 12.89 -8.00 12.65
CA GLN A 179 14.26 -8.01 13.21
C GLN A 179 15.32 -8.33 12.15
N LYS A 180 15.00 -9.14 11.12
CA LYS A 180 15.91 -9.35 9.99
C LYS A 180 16.04 -8.10 9.12
N ILE A 181 14.94 -7.36 8.92
CA ILE A 181 14.95 -6.08 8.21
C ILE A 181 15.82 -5.07 8.96
N ASP A 182 15.66 -4.95 10.28
CA ASP A 182 16.48 -4.07 11.12
C ASP A 182 17.98 -4.35 10.93
N LYS A 183 18.37 -5.63 10.99
CA LYS A 183 19.77 -6.05 10.77
C LYS A 183 20.27 -5.67 9.38
N GLN A 184 19.45 -5.83 8.36
CA GLN A 184 19.82 -5.46 7.00
C GLN A 184 19.99 -3.95 6.86
N LEU A 185 19.05 -3.16 7.38
CA LEU A 185 19.13 -1.69 7.35
C LEU A 185 20.39 -1.17 8.07
N MET A 186 20.79 -1.84 9.15
CA MET A 186 22.04 -1.51 9.85
C MET A 186 23.28 -1.82 9.00
N ALA A 187 23.33 -2.98 8.34
CA ALA A 187 24.43 -3.35 7.43
C ALA A 187 24.51 -2.41 6.23
N ASP A 188 23.37 -2.06 5.65
CA ASP A 188 23.22 -1.10 4.56
C ASP A 188 23.77 0.29 4.96
N MET A 189 23.49 0.73 6.19
CA MET A 189 24.00 1.99 6.73
C MET A 189 25.51 1.93 7.02
N GLU A 190 26.02 0.79 7.50
CA GLU A 190 27.46 0.55 7.69
C GLU A 190 28.21 0.71 6.37
N GLU A 191 27.69 0.12 5.30
CA GLU A 191 28.24 0.21 3.95
C GLU A 191 28.26 1.66 3.44
N ILE A 192 27.15 2.40 3.59
CA ILE A 192 27.07 3.81 3.17
C ILE A 192 28.09 4.69 3.89
N LEU A 193 28.28 4.46 5.19
CA LEU A 193 29.16 5.28 6.01
C LEU A 193 30.64 4.90 5.86
N HIS A 194 30.95 3.74 5.25
CA HIS A 194 32.28 3.12 5.27
C HIS A 194 32.92 3.17 6.66
N SER A 195 32.11 2.90 7.68
CA SER A 195 32.53 3.03 9.08
C SER A 195 33.20 1.75 9.56
N ASN A 196 34.28 1.89 10.33
CA ASN A 196 34.87 0.79 11.11
C ASN A 196 34.35 0.76 12.55
N ALA A 197 33.27 1.48 12.84
CA ALA A 197 32.66 1.48 14.17
C ALA A 197 32.13 0.09 14.51
N SER A 198 32.10 -0.25 15.80
CA SER A 198 31.43 -1.46 16.25
C SER A 198 29.93 -1.38 15.94
N SER A 199 29.29 -2.54 15.72
CA SER A 199 27.85 -2.65 15.50
C SER A 199 27.04 -1.90 16.57
N ASP A 200 27.47 -1.96 17.84
CA ASP A 200 26.80 -1.30 18.96
C ASP A 200 26.86 0.23 18.85
N ALA A 201 28.03 0.78 18.48
CA ALA A 201 28.21 2.22 18.32
C ALA A 201 27.42 2.76 17.12
N LEU A 202 27.37 1.99 16.02
CA LEU A 202 26.59 2.33 14.84
C LEU A 202 25.08 2.29 15.13
N GLN A 203 24.65 1.27 15.87
CA GLN A 203 23.26 1.12 16.31
C GLN A 203 22.85 2.26 17.25
N GLN A 204 23.72 2.62 18.19
CA GLN A 204 23.49 3.77 19.06
C GLN A 204 23.39 5.08 18.26
N PHE A 205 24.31 5.32 17.32
CA PHE A 205 24.23 6.49 16.43
C PHE A 205 22.95 6.54 15.59
N ALA A 206 22.48 5.38 15.11
CA ALA A 206 21.22 5.30 14.35
C ALA A 206 20.02 5.74 15.19
N PHE A 207 19.95 5.29 16.45
CA PHE A 207 18.79 5.48 17.32
C PHE A 207 18.82 6.79 18.10
N ASP A 208 20.00 7.28 18.48
CA ASP A 208 20.15 8.48 19.29
C ASP A 208 19.45 9.66 18.64
N PHE A 209 18.89 10.54 19.48
CA PHE A 209 18.17 11.70 18.99
C PHE A 209 19.09 12.62 18.17
N LYS A 210 18.52 13.29 17.17
CA LYS A 210 19.26 14.27 16.36
C LYS A 210 19.89 15.38 17.19
N CYS A 211 19.28 15.77 18.31
CA CYS A 211 19.85 16.76 19.23
C CYS A 211 21.11 16.27 19.98
N GLN A 212 21.35 14.96 20.02
CA GLN A 212 22.53 14.32 20.61
C GLN A 212 23.56 13.91 19.55
N GLY A 213 23.32 14.24 18.27
CA GLY A 213 24.20 13.89 17.16
C GLY A 213 23.88 12.55 16.50
N GLY A 214 22.79 11.87 16.88
CA GLY A 214 22.32 10.65 16.20
C GLY A 214 21.37 10.92 15.02
N LEU A 215 20.84 9.86 14.42
CA LEU A 215 19.92 9.94 13.27
C LEU A 215 18.44 9.94 13.65
N GLY A 216 18.10 9.49 14.86
CA GLY A 216 16.72 9.34 15.33
C GLY A 216 15.90 8.38 14.47
N ILE A 217 16.53 7.32 13.96
CA ILE A 217 15.88 6.30 13.13
C ILE A 217 15.01 5.44 14.04
N ILE A 218 13.75 5.28 13.64
CA ILE A 218 12.88 4.26 14.22
C ILE A 218 12.96 3.04 13.31
N LEU A 219 13.43 1.91 13.84
CA LEU A 219 13.50 0.66 13.08
C LEU A 219 12.19 -0.15 13.23
N PRO A 220 11.74 -0.82 12.16
CA PRO A 220 10.44 -1.48 12.14
C PRO A 220 10.34 -2.65 13.14
N GLY A 221 11.40 -3.42 13.36
CA GLY A 221 11.40 -4.56 14.31
C GLY A 221 11.46 -4.15 15.77
N ALA A 222 12.20 -3.09 16.08
CA ALA A 222 12.18 -2.45 17.39
C ALA A 222 10.77 -1.95 17.77
N TYR A 223 10.04 -1.38 16.80
CA TYR A 223 8.70 -0.85 17.02
C TYR A 223 7.61 -1.93 17.07
N TYR A 224 7.75 -3.00 16.28
CA TYR A 224 6.74 -4.07 16.19
C TYR A 224 6.46 -4.74 17.55
N GLY A 225 7.46 -4.86 18.43
CA GLY A 225 7.31 -5.47 19.75
C GLY A 225 6.72 -4.58 20.85
N LEU A 226 6.40 -3.32 20.54
CA LEU A 226 5.81 -2.36 21.48
C LEU A 226 4.28 -2.25 21.35
N ARG A 227 3.68 -2.95 20.39
CA ARG A 227 2.23 -3.16 20.23
C ARG A 227 1.83 -4.48 20.89
#